data_AF-A0A2D5Z8X5-F1
#
_entry.id   AF-A0A2D5Z8X5-F1
#
_cell.length_a   1.000
_cell.length_b   1.000
_cell.length_c   1.000
_cell.angle_alpha   90.00
_cell.angle_beta   90.00
_cell.angle_gamma   90.00
#
_symmetry.space_group_name_H-M   'P 1'
#
loop_
_entity.id
_entity.type
_entity.pdbx_description
1 polymer ?
#
loop_
_entity_poly.entity_id
_entity_poly.type
_entity_poly.pdbx_seq_one_letter_code
_entity_poly.pdbx_strand_id
1 'polypeptide(L)'
;MKFVATIFLMLASFGPVAAAAPPVTLDGDLGEWPPRTNAIADSHHIYLRLDLPEPVTLQASTIEHQIHLDIDIDSDTTNPHPGTNLTISFSGGKRRQGASVTVHGADGNQTTHSHAVVGLAAPTYAAKSFEVRISRRALARLADQANLRVSSVITGSLAIRGLAHTRELARFSLDDLP
;
A
#
# COMPACT_ATOMS: atom_id res chain seq x y z
N MET A 1 49.47 14.79 36.45
CA MET A 1 48.87 13.89 35.44
C MET A 1 48.11 14.76 34.45
N LYS A 2 48.44 14.73 33.16
CA LYS A 2 47.78 15.52 32.10
C LYS A 2 46.82 14.61 31.34
N PHE A 3 45.52 14.88 31.39
CA PHE A 3 44.51 14.21 30.56
C PHE A 3 44.42 14.94 29.22
N VAL A 4 44.72 14.23 28.13
CA VAL A 4 44.48 14.68 26.76
C VAL A 4 43.11 14.16 26.37
N ALA A 5 42.14 15.06 26.21
CA ALA A 5 40.81 14.73 25.72
C ALA A 5 40.82 14.76 24.19
N THR A 6 40.79 13.59 23.56
CA THR A 6 40.61 13.45 22.11
C THR A 6 39.13 13.62 21.79
N ILE A 7 38.77 14.75 21.16
CA ILE A 7 37.42 14.99 20.64
C ILE A 7 37.35 14.34 19.25
N PHE A 8 36.55 13.27 19.14
CA PHE A 8 36.17 12.67 17.86
C PHE A 8 35.03 13.50 17.25
N LEU A 9 35.33 14.27 16.20
CA LEU A 9 34.33 14.99 15.42
C LEU A 9 33.72 14.00 14.41
N MET A 10 32.54 13.45 14.71
CA MET A 10 31.76 12.73 13.69
C MET A 10 31.16 13.76 12.72
N LEU A 11 31.70 13.81 11.51
CA LEU A 11 31.01 14.43 10.37
C LEU A 11 29.83 13.53 9.99
N ALA A 12 28.61 13.97 10.32
CA ALA A 12 27.41 13.37 9.77
C ALA A 12 27.31 13.76 8.29
N SER A 13 27.45 12.78 7.38
CA SER A 13 27.10 12.95 5.98
C SER A 13 25.58 13.01 5.87
N PHE A 14 25.03 14.21 5.65
CA PHE A 14 23.65 14.34 5.20
C PHE A 14 23.60 13.90 3.73
N GLY A 15 22.98 12.75 3.47
CA GLY A 15 22.67 12.33 2.11
C GLY A 15 21.76 13.35 1.41
N PRO A 16 21.70 13.34 0.06
CA PRO A 16 20.76 14.18 -0.66
C PRO A 16 19.33 13.85 -0.20
N VAL A 17 18.61 14.87 0.26
CA VAL A 17 17.18 14.76 0.56
C VAL A 17 16.48 14.50 -0.77
N ALA A 18 15.84 13.33 -0.89
CA ALA A 18 15.03 13.02 -2.06
C ALA A 18 13.95 14.11 -2.22
N ALA A 19 13.89 14.73 -3.40
CA ALA A 19 12.85 15.71 -3.69
C ALA A 19 11.48 15.02 -3.58
N ALA A 20 10.53 15.68 -2.89
CA ALA A 20 9.17 15.17 -2.78
C ALA A 20 8.60 14.92 -4.19
N ALA A 21 7.98 13.75 -4.38
CA ALA A 21 7.33 13.43 -5.64
C ALA A 21 6.25 14.50 -5.96
N PRO A 22 6.10 14.91 -7.24
CA PRO A 22 5.02 15.80 -7.62
C PRO A 22 3.66 15.18 -7.25
N PRO A 23 2.68 15.99 -6.85
CA PRO A 23 1.36 15.48 -6.48
C PRO A 23 0.69 14.79 -7.68
N VAL A 24 0.05 13.67 -7.41
CA VAL A 24 -0.73 12.88 -8.37
C VAL A 24 -2.20 13.28 -8.29
N THR A 25 -2.79 13.61 -9.43
CA THR A 25 -4.22 13.85 -9.63
C THR A 25 -4.90 12.56 -10.07
N LEU A 26 -5.83 12.05 -9.26
CA LEU A 26 -6.63 10.87 -9.63
C LEU A 26 -7.73 11.23 -10.64
N ASP A 27 -7.37 11.43 -11.91
CA ASP A 27 -8.31 11.72 -13.00
C ASP A 27 -8.32 10.64 -14.10
N GLY A 28 -7.48 9.60 -13.95
CA GLY A 28 -7.32 8.53 -14.93
C GLY A 28 -6.31 8.83 -16.03
N ASP A 29 -5.69 10.03 -16.05
CA ASP A 29 -4.52 10.31 -16.88
C ASP A 29 -3.25 9.85 -16.17
N LEU A 30 -2.62 8.81 -16.72
CA LEU A 30 -1.40 8.24 -16.16
C LEU A 30 -0.12 8.94 -16.62
N GLY A 31 -0.23 10.03 -17.40
CA GLY A 31 0.91 10.76 -17.94
C GLY A 31 1.80 11.41 -16.87
N GLU A 32 1.26 11.66 -15.68
CA GLU A 32 1.98 12.23 -14.54
C GLU A 32 2.79 11.19 -13.73
N TRP A 33 2.53 9.89 -13.93
CA TRP A 33 3.25 8.84 -13.21
C TRP A 33 4.69 8.72 -13.68
N PRO A 34 5.67 8.65 -12.76
CA PRO A 34 7.04 8.35 -13.14
C PRO A 34 7.13 7.01 -13.90
N PRO A 35 7.96 6.91 -14.95
CA PRO A 35 8.06 5.68 -15.73
C PRO A 35 8.33 4.45 -14.86
N ARG A 36 7.60 3.35 -15.13
CA ARG A 36 7.74 2.05 -14.45
C ARG A 36 7.48 2.08 -12.93
N THR A 37 6.73 3.07 -12.46
CA THR A 37 6.40 3.22 -11.05
C THR A 37 4.95 2.83 -10.81
N ASN A 38 4.73 1.92 -9.85
CA ASN A 38 3.40 1.44 -9.47
C ASN A 38 2.91 2.00 -8.13
N ALA A 39 3.79 2.67 -7.39
CA ALA A 39 3.44 3.31 -6.13
C ALA A 39 4.30 4.56 -5.92
N ILE A 40 3.67 5.62 -5.45
CA ILE A 40 4.33 6.82 -4.93
C ILE A 40 3.57 7.30 -3.69
N ALA A 41 4.22 8.10 -2.86
CA ALA A 41 3.61 8.62 -1.64
C ALA A 41 3.97 10.08 -1.42
N ASP A 42 3.09 10.79 -0.73
CA ASP A 42 3.35 12.10 -0.17
C ASP A 42 3.12 12.08 1.35
N SER A 43 3.09 13.26 1.99
CA SER A 43 2.87 13.39 3.43
C SER A 43 1.47 12.96 3.91
N HIS A 44 0.49 12.81 3.01
CA HIS A 44 -0.90 12.54 3.32
C HIS A 44 -1.40 11.21 2.76
N HIS A 45 -0.89 10.78 1.61
CA HIS A 45 -1.44 9.69 0.84
C HIS A 45 -0.37 8.76 0.25
N ILE A 46 -0.80 7.52 0.04
CA ILE A 46 -0.14 6.58 -0.85
C ILE A 46 -0.99 6.50 -2.11
N TYR A 47 -0.35 6.64 -3.26
CA TYR A 47 -0.93 6.50 -4.58
C TYR A 47 -0.42 5.20 -5.17
N LEU A 48 -1.34 4.37 -5.67
CA LEU A 48 -1.04 3.12 -6.32
C LEU A 48 -1.58 3.16 -7.75
N ARG A 49 -0.76 2.72 -8.70
CA ARG A 49 -1.14 2.45 -10.07
C ARG A 49 -1.27 0.95 -10.24
N LEU A 50 -2.43 0.53 -10.71
CA LEU A 50 -2.75 -0.87 -10.96
C LEU A 50 -2.88 -1.08 -12.46
N ASP A 51 -2.03 -1.91 -13.04
CA ASP A 51 -2.14 -2.33 -14.44
C ASP A 51 -2.62 -3.79 -14.50
N LEU A 52 -3.73 -3.99 -15.18
CA LEU A 52 -4.39 -5.29 -15.36
C LEU A 52 -4.23 -5.78 -16.82
N PRO A 53 -4.25 -7.10 -17.05
CA PRO A 53 -4.05 -7.65 -18.39
C PRO A 53 -5.19 -7.30 -19.36
N GLU A 54 -6.40 -7.09 -18.84
CA GLU A 54 -7.61 -6.80 -19.62
C GLU A 54 -8.45 -5.71 -18.96
N PRO A 55 -9.31 -4.99 -19.73
CA PRO A 55 -10.18 -3.99 -19.14
C PRO A 55 -11.25 -4.66 -18.27
N VAL A 56 -11.33 -4.28 -17.00
CA VAL A 56 -12.34 -4.80 -16.06
C VAL A 56 -12.96 -3.67 -15.27
N THR A 57 -14.14 -3.87 -14.71
CA THR A 57 -14.69 -2.93 -13.71
C THR A 57 -14.26 -3.44 -12.34
N LEU A 58 -13.30 -2.80 -11.66
CA LEU A 58 -12.78 -3.28 -10.37
C LEU A 58 -13.89 -3.57 -9.35
N GLN A 59 -14.92 -2.73 -9.31
CA GLN A 59 -16.04 -2.83 -8.36
C GLN A 59 -17.12 -3.86 -8.74
N ALA A 60 -17.12 -4.34 -9.98
CA ALA A 60 -18.14 -5.26 -10.51
C ALA A 60 -17.53 -6.48 -11.22
N SER A 61 -16.24 -6.74 -10.96
CA SER A 61 -15.53 -7.88 -11.51
C SER A 61 -16.05 -9.18 -10.90
N THR A 62 -16.13 -10.23 -11.73
CA THR A 62 -16.41 -11.59 -11.27
C THR A 62 -15.18 -12.23 -10.63
N ILE A 63 -13.99 -11.68 -10.88
CA ILE A 63 -12.71 -12.09 -10.34
C ILE A 63 -12.29 -11.10 -9.25
N GLU A 64 -11.87 -11.61 -8.09
CA GLU A 64 -11.41 -10.78 -6.98
C GLU A 64 -10.03 -10.20 -7.30
N HIS A 65 -9.88 -8.88 -7.14
CA HIS A 65 -8.59 -8.19 -7.25
C HIS A 65 -8.19 -7.75 -5.85
N GLN A 66 -6.94 -7.99 -5.46
CA GLN A 66 -6.47 -7.71 -4.12
C GLN A 66 -5.17 -6.90 -4.14
N ILE A 67 -5.12 -5.86 -3.31
CA ILE A 67 -3.87 -5.17 -2.97
C ILE A 67 -3.45 -5.65 -1.59
N HIS A 68 -2.22 -6.10 -1.46
CA HIS A 68 -1.63 -6.57 -0.21
C HIS A 68 -0.57 -5.56 0.21
N LEU A 69 -0.67 -5.05 1.43
CA LEU A 69 0.30 -4.12 2.02
C LEU A 69 0.93 -4.76 3.25
N ASP A 70 2.25 -4.73 3.27
CA ASP A 70 3.09 -4.91 4.45
C ASP A 70 3.49 -3.51 4.93
N ILE A 71 3.01 -3.16 6.13
CA ILE A 71 3.17 -1.84 6.73
C ILE A 71 4.06 -1.86 7.96
N ASP A 72 4.52 -3.02 8.44
CA ASP A 72 5.38 -3.13 9.61
C ASP A 72 6.74 -3.80 9.32
N ILE A 73 6.93 -4.35 8.12
CA ILE A 73 8.12 -5.12 7.68
C ILE A 73 8.31 -6.39 8.52
N ASP A 74 7.32 -6.76 9.34
CA ASP A 74 7.41 -7.95 10.17
C ASP A 74 6.94 -9.17 9.39
N SER A 75 7.91 -9.99 8.99
CA SER A 75 7.67 -11.26 8.30
C SER A 75 6.86 -12.26 9.13
N ASP A 76 6.81 -12.07 10.46
CA ASP A 76 6.14 -12.99 11.38
C ASP A 76 4.61 -12.83 11.37
N THR A 77 4.08 -11.82 10.66
CA THR A 77 2.65 -11.64 10.46
C THR A 77 2.07 -12.84 9.71
N THR A 78 1.40 -13.72 10.47
CA THR A 78 0.99 -15.05 10.05
C THR A 78 -0.35 -14.99 9.32
N ASN A 79 -0.29 -14.76 8.00
CA ASN A 79 -1.45 -14.66 7.12
C ASN A 79 -1.32 -15.58 5.90
N PRO A 80 -2.40 -15.81 5.13
CA PRO A 80 -2.31 -16.52 3.85
C PRO A 80 -1.29 -15.89 2.87
N HIS A 81 -0.90 -14.64 3.11
CA HIS A 81 0.21 -13.95 2.48
C HIS A 81 1.20 -13.50 3.57
N PRO A 82 2.35 -14.19 3.74
CA PRO A 82 3.34 -13.83 4.75
C PRO A 82 3.72 -12.34 4.67
N GLY A 83 3.75 -11.66 5.83
CA GLY A 83 4.09 -10.24 5.95
C GLY A 83 2.97 -9.27 5.54
N THR A 84 1.82 -9.73 5.04
CA THR A 84 0.72 -8.81 4.70
C THR A 84 -0.09 -8.44 5.95
N ASN A 85 -0.14 -7.16 6.34
CA ASN A 85 -1.00 -6.70 7.44
C ASN A 85 -2.28 -6.03 6.95
N LEU A 86 -2.36 -5.62 5.68
CA LEU A 86 -3.59 -5.06 5.12
C LEU A 86 -3.89 -5.62 3.72
N THR A 87 -5.12 -6.07 3.52
CA THR A 87 -5.63 -6.52 2.22
C THR A 87 -6.80 -5.64 1.78
N ILE A 88 -6.68 -5.00 0.62
CA ILE A 88 -7.80 -4.29 -0.03
C ILE A 88 -8.35 -5.21 -1.11
N SER A 89 -9.58 -5.69 -0.92
CA SER A 89 -10.28 -6.54 -1.89
C SER A 89 -11.26 -5.71 -2.71
N PHE A 90 -11.22 -5.86 -4.02
CA PHE A 90 -12.21 -5.39 -4.98
C PHE A 90 -12.99 -6.59 -5.53
N SER A 91 -14.32 -6.54 -5.40
CA SER A 91 -15.36 -7.49 -5.85
C SER A 91 -14.90 -8.88 -6.32
N GLY A 92 -15.38 -9.94 -5.66
CA GLY A 92 -15.21 -11.35 -6.06
C GLY A 92 -16.51 -12.04 -6.48
N GLY A 93 -17.32 -11.41 -7.34
CA GLY A 93 -18.58 -11.99 -7.84
C GLY A 93 -19.74 -12.10 -6.83
N LYS A 94 -19.54 -11.76 -5.55
CA LYS A 94 -20.63 -11.62 -4.57
C LYS A 94 -21.35 -10.28 -4.81
N ARG A 95 -22.57 -10.34 -5.36
CA ARG A 95 -23.42 -9.18 -5.63
C ARG A 95 -23.38 -8.19 -4.44
N ARG A 96 -23.02 -6.92 -4.71
CA ARG A 96 -22.97 -5.76 -3.79
C ARG A 96 -21.70 -5.52 -2.96
N GLN A 97 -20.62 -6.26 -3.17
CA GLN A 97 -19.36 -5.94 -2.50
C GLN A 97 -18.45 -5.15 -3.44
N GLY A 98 -18.41 -3.84 -3.24
CA GLY A 98 -17.47 -2.95 -3.90
C GLY A 98 -16.03 -3.23 -3.44
N ALA A 99 -15.45 -2.30 -2.68
CA ALA A 99 -14.17 -2.51 -2.02
C ALA A 99 -14.32 -2.74 -0.50
N SER A 100 -13.49 -3.61 0.06
CA SER A 100 -13.34 -3.85 1.50
C SER A 100 -11.87 -3.84 1.90
N VAL A 101 -11.60 -3.53 3.17
CA VAL A 101 -10.25 -3.53 3.75
C VAL A 101 -10.23 -4.52 4.89
N THR A 102 -9.37 -5.54 4.80
CA THR A 102 -9.10 -6.47 5.90
C THR A 102 -7.76 -6.11 6.52
N VAL A 103 -7.75 -5.92 7.83
CA VAL A 103 -6.54 -5.70 8.62
C VAL A 103 -6.24 -6.98 9.40
N HIS A 104 -4.99 -7.38 9.38
CA HIS A 104 -4.49 -8.54 10.10
C HIS A 104 -3.56 -8.05 11.21
N GLY A 105 -3.97 -8.25 12.47
CA GLY A 105 -3.22 -7.80 13.63
C GLY A 105 -2.05 -8.71 13.97
N ALA A 106 -1.14 -8.20 14.80
CA ALA A 106 0.03 -8.95 15.28
C ALA A 106 -0.35 -10.18 16.14
N ASP A 107 -1.58 -10.22 16.66
CA ASP A 107 -2.15 -11.33 17.41
C ASP A 107 -2.78 -12.42 16.51
N GLY A 108 -2.72 -12.24 15.18
CA GLY A 108 -3.35 -13.12 14.20
C GLY A 108 -4.85 -12.88 14.00
N ASN A 109 -5.46 -11.91 14.70
CA ASN A 109 -6.85 -11.57 14.50
C ASN A 109 -7.05 -10.79 13.20
N GLN A 110 -8.18 -11.04 12.54
CA GLN A 110 -8.56 -10.36 11.30
C GLN A 110 -9.81 -9.51 11.51
N THR A 111 -9.76 -8.26 11.06
CA THR A 111 -10.92 -7.35 11.08
C THR A 111 -11.20 -6.80 9.70
N THR A 112 -12.46 -6.82 9.28
CA THR A 112 -12.88 -6.29 7.97
C THR A 112 -13.63 -4.99 8.14
N HIS A 113 -13.25 -4.01 7.33
CA HIS A 113 -13.76 -2.65 7.32
C HIS A 113 -14.29 -2.29 5.93
N SER A 114 -15.14 -1.26 5.89
CA SER A 114 -15.49 -0.59 4.63
C SER A 114 -14.26 0.13 4.06
N HIS A 115 -14.10 0.15 2.73
CA HIS A 115 -13.03 0.89 2.07
C HIS A 115 -13.00 2.39 2.41
N ALA A 116 -14.13 2.97 2.81
CA ALA A 116 -14.19 4.36 3.25
C ALA A 116 -13.28 4.64 4.46
N VAL A 117 -12.95 3.63 5.27
CA VAL A 117 -12.11 3.80 6.46
C VAL A 117 -10.70 4.26 6.10
N VAL A 118 -10.16 3.81 4.96
CA VAL A 118 -8.83 4.22 4.47
C VAL A 118 -8.89 5.39 3.50
N GLY A 119 -10.06 6.00 3.32
CA GLY A 119 -10.28 7.05 2.31
C GLY A 119 -10.08 6.57 0.89
N LEU A 120 -10.35 5.28 0.62
CA LEU A 120 -10.15 4.68 -0.68
C LEU A 120 -11.03 5.35 -1.73
N ALA A 121 -10.41 5.94 -2.74
CA ALA A 121 -11.08 6.31 -3.97
C ALA A 121 -10.68 5.29 -5.04
N ALA A 122 -11.67 4.63 -5.66
CA ALA A 122 -11.45 3.62 -6.68
C ALA A 122 -12.40 3.83 -7.87
N PRO A 123 -11.93 3.71 -9.12
CA PRO A 123 -12.78 3.94 -10.30
C PRO A 123 -13.95 2.96 -10.42
N THR A 124 -15.04 3.42 -11.02
CA THR A 124 -16.27 2.64 -11.25
C THR A 124 -16.50 2.24 -12.71
N TYR A 125 -15.56 2.58 -13.60
CA TYR A 125 -15.62 2.25 -15.03
C TYR A 125 -14.65 1.12 -15.37
N ALA A 126 -14.84 0.52 -16.56
CA ALA A 126 -13.97 -0.53 -17.05
C ALA A 126 -12.69 0.06 -17.66
N ALA A 127 -11.52 -0.36 -17.17
CA ALA A 127 -10.22 0.07 -17.67
C ALA A 127 -9.15 -1.01 -17.48
N LYS A 128 -8.03 -0.88 -18.19
CA LYS A 128 -6.84 -1.71 -17.94
C LYS A 128 -5.98 -1.17 -16.81
N SER A 129 -6.04 0.13 -16.59
CA SER A 129 -5.18 0.81 -15.64
C SER A 129 -6.03 1.67 -14.72
N PHE A 130 -5.68 1.63 -13.44
CA PHE A 130 -6.40 2.32 -12.38
C PHE A 130 -5.43 3.05 -11.48
N GLU A 131 -5.92 4.13 -10.89
CA GLU A 131 -5.24 4.83 -9.83
C GLU A 131 -6.05 4.68 -8.55
N VAL A 132 -5.35 4.45 -7.45
CA VAL A 132 -5.92 4.26 -6.14
C VAL A 132 -5.18 5.15 -5.16
N ARG A 133 -5.93 5.81 -4.26
CA ARG A 133 -5.36 6.61 -3.18
C ARG A 133 -5.77 6.06 -1.83
N ILE A 134 -4.80 5.99 -0.92
CA ILE A 134 -4.96 5.51 0.45
C ILE A 134 -4.47 6.60 1.40
N SER A 135 -5.29 6.99 2.38
CA SER A 135 -4.89 7.97 3.39
C SER A 135 -3.88 7.36 4.37
N ARG A 136 -2.70 7.96 4.50
CA ARG A 136 -1.66 7.52 5.47
C ARG A 136 -2.12 7.70 6.90
N ARG A 137 -2.84 8.79 7.21
CA ARG A 137 -3.43 9.01 8.53
C ARG A 137 -4.47 7.94 8.87
N ALA A 138 -5.28 7.53 7.90
CA ALA A 138 -6.23 6.45 8.13
C ALA A 138 -5.55 5.10 8.33
N LEU A 139 -4.54 4.81 7.51
CA LEU A 139 -3.71 3.61 7.62
C LEU A 139 -3.05 3.51 9.01
N ALA A 140 -2.45 4.59 9.49
CA ALA A 140 -1.83 4.64 10.82
C ALA A 140 -2.83 4.36 11.96
N ARG A 141 -4.08 4.85 11.85
CA ARG A 141 -5.13 4.55 12.83
C ARG A 141 -5.52 3.08 12.82
N LEU A 142 -5.64 2.46 11.64
CA LEU A 142 -5.93 1.03 11.55
C LEU A 142 -4.79 0.18 12.12
N ALA A 143 -3.54 0.58 11.85
CA ALA A 143 -2.36 -0.09 12.38
C ALA A 143 -2.34 -0.03 13.92
N ASP A 144 -2.58 1.13 14.51
CA ASP A 144 -2.67 1.32 15.97
C ASP A 144 -3.77 0.42 16.58
N GLN A 145 -4.96 0.38 15.97
CA GLN A 145 -6.06 -0.50 16.39
C GLN A 145 -5.71 -1.99 16.32
N ALA A 146 -4.84 -2.37 15.40
CA ALA A 146 -4.38 -3.74 15.19
C ALA A 146 -3.06 -4.05 15.93
N ASN A 147 -2.59 -3.11 16.77
CA ASN A 147 -1.31 -3.20 17.49
C ASN A 147 -0.10 -3.44 16.56
N LEU A 148 -0.12 -2.84 15.37
CA LEU A 148 0.95 -2.90 14.39
C LEU A 148 1.82 -1.64 14.49
N ARG A 149 3.14 -1.81 14.30
CA ARG A 149 4.07 -0.69 14.23
C ARG A 149 4.25 -0.28 12.77
N VAL A 150 3.70 0.86 12.39
CA VAL A 150 3.90 1.35 11.02
C VAL A 150 5.37 1.66 10.79
N SER A 151 5.93 1.03 9.76
CA SER A 151 7.29 1.22 9.32
C SER A 151 7.41 2.42 8.38
N SER A 152 8.63 2.97 8.29
CA SER A 152 8.99 3.99 7.30
C SER A 152 9.09 3.42 5.88
N VAL A 153 9.12 2.09 5.74
CA VAL A 153 9.00 1.42 4.44
C VAL A 153 7.70 0.63 4.41
N ILE A 154 6.89 0.88 3.38
CA ILE A 154 5.70 0.08 3.07
C ILE A 154 6.00 -0.72 1.81
N THR A 155 5.85 -2.03 1.88
CA THR A 155 5.90 -2.88 0.69
C THR A 155 4.52 -3.38 0.34
N GLY A 156 4.34 -3.79 -0.90
CA GLY A 156 3.06 -4.35 -1.28
C GLY A 156 3.08 -5.05 -2.61
N SER A 157 1.97 -5.73 -2.88
CA SER A 157 1.73 -6.40 -4.15
C SER A 157 0.30 -6.26 -4.62
N LEU A 158 0.12 -6.35 -5.94
CA LEU A 158 -1.17 -6.50 -6.58
C LEU A 158 -1.34 -7.97 -6.97
N ALA A 159 -2.46 -8.57 -6.60
CA ALA A 159 -2.80 -9.94 -6.96
C ALA A 159 -4.20 -10.04 -7.56
N ILE A 160 -4.36 -10.96 -8.51
CA ILE A 160 -5.67 -11.42 -9.00
C ILE A 160 -5.94 -12.78 -8.36
N ARG A 161 -7.09 -12.93 -7.72
CA ARG A 161 -7.52 -14.19 -7.12
C ARG A 161 -8.67 -14.78 -7.93
N GLY A 162 -8.34 -15.82 -8.70
CA GLY A 162 -9.32 -16.65 -9.40
C GLY A 162 -9.78 -17.85 -8.57
N LEU A 163 -10.71 -18.64 -9.13
CA LEU A 163 -11.26 -19.83 -8.47
C LEU A 163 -10.23 -20.91 -8.14
N ALA A 164 -9.08 -20.94 -8.83
CA ALA A 164 -8.06 -21.98 -8.67
C ALA A 164 -6.67 -21.46 -8.26
N HIS A 165 -6.33 -20.20 -8.54
CA HIS A 165 -4.97 -19.68 -8.33
C HIS A 165 -4.98 -18.17 -7.99
N THR A 166 -4.02 -17.77 -7.16
CA THR A 166 -3.64 -16.36 -6.97
C THR A 166 -2.45 -16.06 -7.88
N ARG A 167 -2.53 -14.99 -8.68
CA ARG A 167 -1.45 -14.50 -9.52
C ARG A 167 -1.02 -13.12 -9.06
N GLU A 168 0.24 -12.98 -8.66
CA GLU A 168 0.86 -11.69 -8.40
C GLU A 168 1.17 -10.98 -9.72
N LEU A 169 0.82 -9.69 -9.80
CA LEU A 169 0.98 -8.86 -10.99
C LEU A 169 2.11 -7.83 -10.86
N ALA A 170 2.27 -7.26 -9.67
CA ALA A 170 3.23 -6.20 -9.40
C ALA A 170 3.66 -6.23 -7.94
N ARG A 171 4.90 -5.79 -7.69
CA ARG A 171 5.44 -5.45 -6.36
C ARG A 171 5.83 -3.99 -6.34
N PHE A 172 5.79 -3.40 -5.16
CA PHE A 172 6.33 -2.06 -4.91
C PHE A 172 6.92 -1.95 -3.51
N SER A 173 7.82 -0.99 -3.34
CA SER A 173 8.39 -0.55 -2.07
C SER A 173 8.31 0.97 -2.04
N LEU A 174 7.89 1.53 -0.92
CA LEU A 174 7.82 2.95 -0.66
C LEU A 174 8.74 3.26 0.52
N ASP A 175 9.88 3.86 0.23
CA ASP A 175 10.86 4.27 1.25
C ASP A 175 10.58 5.70 1.76
N ASP A 176 11.23 6.09 2.86
CA ASP A 176 11.22 7.45 3.41
C ASP A 176 9.82 8.03 3.68
N LEU A 177 8.92 7.20 4.22
CA LEU A 177 7.65 7.68 4.73
C LEU A 177 7.90 8.51 6.01
N PRO A 178 7.61 9.82 6.03
CA PRO A 178 7.78 10.69 7.21
C PRO A 178 6.89 10.27 8.38
#